data_AF-A0A382ZBZ6-F1
#
_entry.id   AF-A0A382ZBZ6-F1
#
_cell.length_a   1.000
_cell.length_b   1.000
_cell.length_c   1.000
_cell.angle_alpha   90.00
_cell.angle_beta   90.00
_cell.angle_gamma   90.00
#
_symmetry.space_group_name_H-M   'P 1'
#
loop_
_entity.id
_entity.type
_entity.pdbx_description
1 polymer ?
#
loop_
_entity_poly.entity_id
_entity_poly.type
_entity_poly.pdbx_seq_one_letter_code
_entity_poly.pdbx_strand_id
1 'polypeptide(L)' 'MKGVAFNVNVPGFVLAKTAGKITDSAFFGSLSGLGMDVLPEPDIPGPDWLKVEVIQSGICGSDIGCLTYSASP' A
#
# COMPACT_ATOMS: atom_id res chain seq x y z
N MET A 1 11.81 10.29 3.16
CA MET A 1 12.24 8.88 2.99
C MET A 1 11.65 8.24 1.72
N LYS A 2 12.33 7.27 1.08
CA LYS A 2 11.69 6.45 0.04
C LYS A 2 10.81 5.39 0.69
N GLY A 3 9.61 5.16 0.18
CA GLY A 3 8.67 4.18 0.72
C GLY A 3 7.73 3.62 -0.35
N VAL A 4 7.13 2.48 -0.04
CA VAL A 4 6.01 1.93 -0.81
C VAL A 4 4.74 2.61 -0.32
N ALA A 5 3.97 3.17 -1.23
CA ALA A 5 2.69 3.81 -0.95
C ALA A 5 1.55 3.04 -1.62
N PHE A 6 0.41 2.98 -0.95
CA PHE A 6 -0.83 2.44 -1.48
C PHE A 6 -1.79 3.60 -1.78
N ASN A 7 -1.73 4.08 -3.02
CA ASN A 7 -2.44 5.26 -3.51
C ASN A 7 -3.68 4.83 -4.29
N VAL A 8 -4.76 4.53 -3.57
CA VAL A 8 -6.03 4.16 -4.18
C VAL A 8 -7.03 5.30 -4.08
N ASN A 9 -7.63 5.64 -5.23
CA ASN A 9 -8.80 6.50 -5.30
C ASN A 9 -10.06 5.69 -5.65
N VAL A 10 -11.24 6.29 -5.48
CA VAL A 10 -12.52 5.58 -5.70
C VAL A 10 -12.61 4.96 -7.11
N PRO A 11 -12.28 5.67 -8.21
CA PRO A 11 -12.26 5.05 -9.54
C PRO A 11 -11.29 3.87 -9.66
N GLY A 12 -10.06 4.01 -9.16
CA GLY A 12 -9.03 2.99 -9.18
C GLY A 12 -9.44 1.74 -8.41
N PHE A 13 -10.04 1.92 -7.23
CA PHE A 13 -10.64 0.85 -6.44
C PHE A 13 -11.67 0.07 -7.24
N VAL A 14 -12.65 0.76 -7.83
CA VAL A 14 -13.74 0.11 -8.58
C VAL A 14 -13.17 -0.65 -9.79
N LEU A 15 -12.25 -0.03 -10.52
CA LEU A 15 -11.61 -0.64 -11.69
C LEU A 15 -10.80 -1.88 -11.30
N ALA A 16 -9.91 -1.78 -10.32
CA ALA A 16 -9.05 -2.88 -9.92
C ALA A 16 -9.84 -4.02 -9.26
N LYS A 17 -10.84 -3.72 -8.43
CA LYS A 17 -11.73 -4.72 -7.81
C LYS A 17 -12.59 -5.48 -8.82
N THR A 18 -12.99 -4.84 -9.92
CA THR A 18 -13.77 -5.50 -10.97
C THR A 18 -12.88 -6.30 -11.91
N ALA A 19 -11.80 -5.70 -12.42
CA ALA A 19 -10.84 -6.37 -13.30
C ALA A 19 -10.09 -7.52 -12.61
N GLY A 20 -9.85 -7.41 -11.30
CA GLY A 20 -9.19 -8.42 -10.50
C GLY A 20 -9.98 -9.73 -10.33
N LYS A 21 -11.27 -9.74 -10.66
CA LYS A 21 -12.05 -10.99 -10.78
C LYS A 21 -11.68 -11.81 -12.02
N ILE A 22 -10.98 -11.19 -12.97
CA ILE A 22 -10.58 -11.79 -14.26
C ILE A 22 -9.07 -12.07 -14.26
N THR A 23 -8.26 -11.17 -13.69
CA THR A 23 -6.80 -11.32 -13.66
C THR A 23 -6.16 -10.69 -12.44
N ASP A 24 -5.25 -11.42 -11.79
CA ASP A 24 -4.46 -10.95 -10.64
C ASP A 24 -3.53 -9.78 -11.00
N SER A 25 -3.23 -9.57 -12.28
CA SER A 25 -2.47 -8.40 -12.74
C SER A 25 -3.16 -7.07 -12.39
N ALA A 26 -4.48 -7.06 -12.19
CA ALA A 26 -5.19 -5.87 -11.72
C ALA A 26 -4.90 -5.56 -10.23
N PHE A 27 -4.58 -6.57 -9.42
CA PHE A 27 -4.26 -6.43 -8.00
C PHE A 27 -2.78 -6.19 -7.72
N PHE A 28 -1.88 -6.72 -8.55
CA PHE A 28 -0.43 -6.67 -8.32
C PHE A 28 0.35 -5.91 -9.39
N GLY A 29 -0.30 -5.49 -10.47
CA GLY A 29 0.30 -4.71 -11.56
C GLY A 29 0.09 -3.20 -11.38
N SER A 30 0.06 -2.47 -12.50
CA SER A 30 -0.09 -1.00 -12.50
C SER A 30 -1.41 -0.49 -11.92
N LEU A 31 -2.45 -1.34 -11.87
CA LEU A 31 -3.76 -1.03 -11.29
C LEU A 31 -3.85 -1.32 -9.78
N SER A 32 -2.79 -1.89 -9.19
CA SER A 32 -2.75 -2.22 -7.76
C SER A 32 -2.88 -0.98 -6.86
N GLY A 33 -2.58 0.21 -7.37
CA GLY A 33 -2.41 1.41 -6.54
C GLY A 33 -1.09 1.44 -5.77
N LEU A 34 -0.22 0.43 -5.92
CA LEU A 34 1.11 0.47 -5.33
C LEU A 34 2.07 1.31 -6.16
N GLY A 35 2.83 2.16 -5.47
CA GLY A 35 3.89 2.97 -6.04
C GLY A 35 5.07 3.10 -5.11
N MET A 36 6.24 3.42 -5.67
CA MET A 36 7.39 3.88 -4.91
C MET A 36 7.38 5.39 -4.88
N ASP A 37 7.26 5.97 -3.69
CA ASP A 37 7.17 7.40 -3.47
C ASP A 37 8.28 7.91 -2.56
N VAL A 38 8.52 9.23 -2.63
CA VAL A 38 9.32 9.95 -1.63
C VAL A 38 8.35 10.55 -0.61
N LEU A 39 8.27 9.93 0.55
CA LEU A 39 7.42 10.33 1.65
C LEU A 39 8.11 11.36 2.55
N PRO A 40 7.34 12.24 3.21
CA PRO A 40 7.90 13.11 4.24
C PRO A 40 8.51 12.26 5.35
N GLU A 41 9.50 12.84 5.99
CA GLU A 41 10.10 12.24 7.16
C GLU A 41 9.08 12.27 8.31
N PRO A 42 8.83 11.16 9.04
CA PRO A 42 7.83 11.16 10.10
C PRO A 42 8.29 12.01 11.28
N ASP A 43 7.34 12.80 11.79
CA ASP A 43 7.47 13.53 13.04
C ASP A 43 7.45 12.57 14.23
N ILE A 44 8.04 12.99 15.33
CA ILE A 44 8.06 12.23 16.59
C ILE A 44 6.75 12.55 17.34
N PRO A 45 5.81 11.58 17.50
CA PRO A 45 4.49 11.87 18.06
C PRO A 45 4.50 12.30 19.53
N GLY A 46 5.54 11.96 20.28
CA GLY A 46 5.64 12.25 21.71
C GLY A 46 7.03 11.93 22.28
N PRO A 47 7.27 12.24 23.57
CA PRO A 47 8.60 12.19 24.17
C PRO A 47 9.24 10.79 24.20
N ASP A 48 8.42 9.74 24.27
CA ASP A 48 8.89 8.35 24.37
C ASP A 48 9.05 7.65 22.99
N TRP A 49 8.89 8.40 21.90
CA TRP A 49 9.00 7.85 20.55
C TRP A 49 10.43 7.96 20.02
N LEU A 50 10.89 6.88 19.40
CA LEU A 50 12.17 6.82 18.71
C LEU A 50 11.92 6.58 17.22
N LYS A 51 12.80 7.16 16.39
CA LYS A 51 12.83 6.85 14.97
C LYS A 51 13.70 5.63 14.73
N VAL A 52 13.20 4.70 13.94
CA VAL A 52 13.90 3.45 13.59
C VAL A 52 14.16 3.43 12.09
N GLU A 53 15.39 3.05 11.71
CA GLU A 53 15.74 2.80 10.32
C GLU A 53 15.16 1.46 9.86
N VAL A 54 14.43 1.47 8.75
CA VAL A 54 13.90 0.24 8.15
C VAL A 54 14.99 -0.42 7.32
N ILE A 55 15.59 -1.49 7.85
CA ILE A 55 16.62 -2.27 7.14
C ILE A 55 15.97 -3.33 6.23
N GLN A 56 14.81 -3.86 6.64
CA GLN A 56 14.05 -4.86 5.89
C GLN A 56 12.56 -4.80 6.26
N SER A 57 11.69 -5.07 5.29
CA SER A 57 10.25 -5.29 5.50
C SER A 57 9.79 -6.51 4.70
N GLY A 58 8.81 -7.23 5.24
CA GLY A 58 8.12 -8.33 4.55
C GLY A 58 6.76 -7.89 4.02
N ILE A 59 6.13 -8.77 3.24
CA ILE A 59 4.72 -8.65 2.84
C ILE A 59 3.90 -9.54 3.77
N CYS A 60 2.92 -8.95 4.43
CA CYS A 60 1.96 -9.65 5.29
C CYS A 60 0.71 -10.05 4.50
N GLY A 61 -0.06 -11.01 5.01
CA GLY A 61 -1.37 -11.36 4.44
C GLY A 61 -2.37 -10.19 4.43
N SER A 62 -2.25 -9.25 5.37
CA SER A 62 -3.05 -8.02 5.39
C SER A 62 -2.80 -7.14 4.16
N ASP A 63 -1.55 -7.07 3.70
CA ASP A 63 -1.19 -6.29 2.52
C ASP A 63 -1.85 -6.89 1.28
N ILE A 64 -1.86 -8.22 1.17
CA ILE A 64 -2.60 -8.93 0.13
C ILE A 64 -4.10 -8.64 0.22
N GLY A 65 -4.66 -8.57 1.44
CA GLY A 65 -6.04 -8.18 1.68
C GLY A 65 -6.37 -6.77 1.16
N CYS A 66 -5.47 -5.81 1.37
CA CYS A 66 -5.60 -4.45 0.84
C CYS A 66 -5.53 -4.43 -0.69
N LEU A 67 -4.54 -5.08 -1.29
CA LEU A 67 -4.34 -5.11 -2.75
C LEU A 67 -5.46 -5.81 -3.51
N THR A 68 -6.07 -6.83 -2.90
CA THR A 68 -7.21 -7.55 -3.46
C THR A 68 -8.56 -6.91 -3.13
N TYR A 69 -8.57 -5.79 -2.38
CA TYR A 69 -9.77 -5.08 -1.96
C TYR A 69 -10.78 -5.97 -1.22
N SER A 70 -10.26 -6.96 -0.49
CA SER A 70 -11.00 -7.89 0.37
C SER A 70 -11.01 -7.42 1.84
N ALA A 71 -10.04 -6.60 2.22
CA ALA A 71 -10.06 -5.82 3.45
C ALA A 71 -10.59 -4.40 3.21
N SER A 72 -11.20 -3.79 4.23
CA SER A 72 -11.42 -2.33 4.23
C SER A 72 -10.06 -1.63 4.28
N PRO A 73 -9.85 -0.55 3.51
CA PRO A 73 -8.80 0.41 3.81
C PRO A 73 -8.93 0.96 5.24
#